data_AF-A0A9Q3L9J5-F1
#
_entry.id   AF-A0A9Q3L9J5-F1
#
_cell.length_a   1.000
_cell.length_b   1.000
_cell.length_c   1.000
_cell.angle_alpha   90.00
_cell.angle_beta   90.00
_cell.angle_gamma   90.00
#
_symmetry.space_group_name_H-M   'P 1'
#
loop_
_entity.id
_entity.type
_entity.pdbx_description
1 polymer ?
#
loop_
_entity_poly.entity_id
_entity_poly.type
_entity_poly.pdbx_seq_one_letter_code
_entity_poly.pdbx_strand_id
1 'polypeptide(L)'
;MMTSLFILEKNMKFSKRKLVYILSFLGIGLMAAGSFYIYTSKFKKQNAVEEINKNNDLGEIQELSVFPNISDSYYQEFLIKNDFGNSKIDDKLVVVFIKDILKRMSVSYGEISFKSEITDTKIIITLQWQYKEKFEVKKYTFQIKSI
;
A
#
# COMPACT_ATOMS: atom_id res chain seq x y z
N MET A 1 -21.77 68.65 -12.96
CA MET A 1 -21.82 67.60 -11.90
C MET A 1 -21.53 66.28 -12.59
N MET A 2 -20.28 65.82 -12.58
CA MET A 2 -19.87 64.56 -13.23
C MET A 2 -18.75 63.97 -12.38
N THR A 3 -19.12 63.12 -11.43
CA THR A 3 -18.19 62.31 -10.65
C THR A 3 -17.61 61.25 -11.56
N SER A 4 -16.44 61.52 -12.14
CA SER A 4 -15.65 60.49 -12.79
C SER A 4 -15.19 59.50 -11.72
N LEU A 5 -15.63 58.26 -11.92
CA LEU A 5 -15.03 57.05 -11.41
C LEU A 5 -13.50 57.20 -11.44
N PHE A 6 -12.87 57.38 -10.28
CA PHE A 6 -11.43 57.26 -10.12
C PHE A 6 -11.11 55.76 -10.10
N ILE A 7 -11.15 55.16 -11.30
CA ILE A 7 -10.60 53.82 -11.53
C ILE A 7 -9.10 53.93 -11.25
N LEU A 8 -8.69 53.30 -10.17
CA LEU A 8 -7.30 53.15 -9.76
C LEU A 8 -6.59 52.23 -10.76
N GLU A 9 -6.30 52.73 -11.96
CA GLU A 9 -5.52 52.01 -12.95
C GLU A 9 -4.04 52.08 -12.57
N LYS A 10 -3.65 51.24 -11.60
CA LYS A 10 -2.25 51.03 -11.23
C LYS A 10 -1.56 50.25 -12.36
N ASN A 11 -1.14 50.94 -13.40
CA ASN A 11 -0.29 50.40 -14.46
C ASN A 11 1.08 50.00 -13.89
N MET A 12 1.19 48.78 -13.35
CA MET A 12 2.47 48.21 -12.94
C MET A 12 3.24 47.75 -14.19
N LYS A 13 4.14 48.61 -14.69
CA LYS A 13 5.17 48.21 -15.67
C LYS A 13 6.17 47.27 -15.00
N PHE A 14 5.83 45.99 -14.88
CA PHE A 14 6.78 44.97 -14.42
C PHE A 14 7.79 44.68 -15.52
N SER A 15 9.08 44.88 -15.22
CA SER A 15 10.16 44.42 -16.11
C SER A 15 10.08 42.90 -16.27
N LYS A 16 10.28 42.39 -17.49
CA LYS A 16 10.22 40.96 -17.83
C LYS A 16 11.02 40.08 -16.85
N ARG A 17 12.15 40.59 -16.33
CA ARG A 17 12.99 39.90 -15.33
C ARG A 17 12.30 39.74 -13.97
N LYS A 18 11.56 40.76 -13.51
CA LYS A 18 10.79 40.70 -12.24
C LYS A 18 9.61 39.73 -12.32
N LEU A 19 9.00 39.60 -13.51
CA LEU A 19 7.90 38.67 -13.75
C LEU A 19 8.37 37.21 -13.67
N VAL A 20 9.57 36.90 -14.19
CA VAL A 20 10.18 35.57 -14.07
C VAL A 20 10.40 35.18 -12.61
N TYR A 21 10.91 36.09 -11.77
CA TYR A 21 11.08 35.80 -10.34
C TYR A 21 9.74 35.52 -9.64
N ILE A 22 8.70 36.30 -9.93
CA ILE A 22 7.36 36.10 -9.35
C ILE A 22 6.78 34.74 -9.76
N LEU A 23 6.91 34.35 -11.04
CA LEU A 23 6.46 33.03 -11.51
C LEU A 23 7.23 31.88 -10.85
N SER A 24 8.54 32.01 -10.68
CA SER A 24 9.35 30.99 -10.01
C SER A 24 8.97 30.82 -8.54
N PHE A 25 8.75 31.93 -7.81
CA PHE A 25 8.28 31.87 -6.43
C PHE A 25 6.86 31.29 -6.32
N LEU A 26 5.98 31.61 -7.26
CA LEU A 26 4.63 31.05 -7.31
C LEU A 26 4.66 29.53 -7.57
N GLY A 27 5.51 29.07 -8.48
CA GLY A 27 5.67 27.64 -8.80
C GLY A 27 6.19 26.83 -7.61
N ILE A 28 7.20 27.34 -6.89
CA ILE A 28 7.75 26.69 -5.69
C ILE A 28 6.69 26.65 -4.57
N GLY A 29 5.92 27.73 -4.41
CA GLY A 29 4.83 27.79 -3.43
C GLY A 29 3.71 26.78 -3.70
N LEU A 30 3.30 26.61 -4.97
CA LEU A 30 2.30 25.62 -5.36
C LEU A 30 2.80 24.18 -5.17
N MET A 31 4.07 23.90 -5.46
CA MET A 31 4.66 22.59 -5.21
C MET A 31 4.71 22.24 -3.71
N ALA A 32 5.05 23.20 -2.84
CA ALA A 32 5.07 23.00 -1.40
C ALA A 32 3.65 22.79 -0.82
N ALA A 33 2.65 23.55 -1.29
CA ALA A 33 1.26 23.38 -0.87
C ALA A 33 0.69 22.03 -1.33
N GLY A 34 0.99 21.61 -2.56
CA GLY A 34 0.54 20.32 -3.11
C GLY A 34 1.15 19.12 -2.37
N SER A 35 2.46 19.17 -2.07
CA SER A 35 3.12 18.10 -1.31
C SER A 35 2.61 18.04 0.14
N PHE A 36 2.37 19.18 0.79
CA PHE A 36 1.78 19.24 2.12
C PHE A 36 0.34 18.69 2.14
N TYR A 37 -0.49 18.97 1.13
CA TYR A 37 -1.85 18.44 1.02
C TYR A 37 -1.86 16.91 0.84
N ILE A 38 -0.98 16.37 -0.02
CA ILE A 38 -0.86 14.91 -0.23
C ILE A 38 -0.32 14.23 1.04
N TYR A 39 0.66 14.83 1.71
CA TYR A 39 1.19 14.33 2.98
C TYR A 39 0.10 14.30 4.06
N THR A 40 -0.56 15.43 4.31
CA THR A 40 -1.60 15.52 5.36
C THR A 40 -2.83 14.66 5.07
N SER A 41 -3.24 14.49 3.81
CA SER A 41 -4.36 13.60 3.45
C SER A 41 -4.03 12.11 3.63
N LYS A 42 -2.78 11.69 3.39
CA LYS A 42 -2.34 10.31 3.68
C LYS A 42 -2.12 10.07 5.17
N PHE A 43 -1.57 11.04 5.90
CA PHE A 43 -1.36 10.93 7.35
C PHE A 43 -2.67 11.02 8.17
N LYS A 44 -3.67 11.81 7.75
CA LYS A 44 -5.00 11.80 8.39
C LYS A 44 -5.69 10.43 8.27
N LYS A 45 -5.49 9.71 7.17
CA LYS A 45 -6.02 8.35 7.01
C LYS A 45 -5.29 7.31 7.88
N GLN A 46 -4.02 7.52 8.21
CA GLN A 46 -3.30 6.63 9.14
C GLN A 46 -3.65 6.92 10.61
N ASN A 47 -3.78 8.19 11.01
CA ASN A 47 -4.14 8.55 12.39
C ASN A 47 -5.63 8.38 12.71
N ALA A 48 -6.52 8.33 11.72
CA ALA A 48 -7.94 8.05 11.94
C ALA A 48 -8.24 6.55 12.16
N VAL A 49 -7.26 5.66 11.96
CA VAL A 49 -7.41 4.21 12.19
C VAL A 49 -6.97 3.81 13.60
N GLU A 50 -6.23 4.66 14.32
CA GLU A 50 -5.71 4.32 15.67
C GLU A 50 -6.61 4.75 16.85
N GLU A 51 -7.73 5.45 16.63
CA GLU A 51 -8.64 5.88 17.71
C GLU A 51 -9.96 5.08 17.83
N ILE A 52 -10.08 3.94 17.13
CA ILE A 52 -11.22 3.00 17.32
C ILE A 52 -10.72 1.74 18.04
N ASN A 53 -10.23 1.89 19.27
CA ASN A 53 -10.03 0.74 20.15
C ASN A 53 -10.25 1.16 21.61
N LYS A 54 -11.50 1.54 21.90
CA LYS A 54 -12.01 1.41 23.26
C LYS A 54 -13.51 1.18 23.23
N ASN A 55 -13.87 -0.06 23.53
CA ASN A 55 -15.20 -0.57 23.84
C ASN A 55 -16.17 -0.64 22.65
N ASN A 56 -16.26 -1.81 22.03
CA ASN A 56 -17.54 -2.40 21.66
C ASN A 56 -17.38 -3.92 21.50
N ASP A 57 -17.92 -4.63 22.48
CA ASP A 57 -18.06 -6.08 22.55
C ASP A 57 -19.30 -6.50 21.73
N LEU A 58 -19.25 -6.23 20.42
CA LEU A 58 -20.19 -6.71 19.43
C LEU A 58 -19.35 -7.20 18.25
N GLY A 59 -19.29 -8.52 18.08
CA GLY A 59 -18.43 -9.19 17.10
C GLY A 59 -18.36 -8.43 15.78
N GLU A 60 -17.21 -7.80 15.53
CA GLU A 60 -16.88 -7.24 14.24
C GLU A 60 -17.15 -8.31 13.20
N ILE A 61 -18.05 -8.03 12.28
CA ILE A 61 -18.09 -8.74 11.01
C ILE A 61 -16.75 -8.39 10.36
N GLN A 62 -15.74 -9.22 10.61
CA GLN A 62 -14.41 -9.08 10.03
C GLN A 62 -14.64 -8.92 8.54
N GLU A 63 -14.25 -7.76 7.99
CA GLU A 63 -14.21 -7.55 6.55
C GLU A 63 -13.51 -8.78 5.97
N LEU A 64 -14.22 -9.52 5.10
CA LEU A 64 -13.66 -10.73 4.49
C LEU A 64 -12.44 -10.30 3.66
N SER A 65 -11.25 -10.49 4.24
CA SER A 65 -9.96 -10.33 3.57
C SER A 65 -9.98 -11.11 2.26
N VAL A 66 -9.49 -10.47 1.20
CA VAL A 66 -9.35 -11.09 -0.12
C VAL A 66 -8.44 -12.32 -0.03
N PHE A 67 -7.41 -12.21 0.81
CA PHE A 67 -6.45 -13.27 1.02
C PHE A 67 -6.80 -14.17 2.21
N PRO A 68 -6.70 -15.50 2.05
CA PRO A 68 -7.02 -16.44 3.13
C PRO A 68 -6.12 -16.22 4.34
N ASN A 69 -6.67 -16.46 5.54
CA ASN A 69 -5.84 -16.59 6.73
C ASN A 69 -5.30 -18.03 6.81
N ILE A 70 -3.99 -18.20 6.62
CA ILE A 70 -3.34 -19.51 6.67
C ILE A 70 -2.33 -19.48 7.79
N SER A 71 -2.39 -20.46 8.69
CA SER A 71 -1.44 -20.56 9.78
C SER A 71 -0.07 -21.01 9.27
N ASP A 72 1.00 -20.54 9.92
CA ASP A 72 2.37 -20.93 9.59
C ASP A 72 2.59 -22.45 9.74
N SER A 73 1.82 -23.11 10.61
CA SER A 73 1.85 -24.56 10.83
C SER A 73 1.33 -25.36 9.65
N TYR A 74 0.41 -24.81 8.85
CA TYR A 74 -0.26 -25.54 7.77
C TYR A 74 0.73 -26.08 6.73
N TYR A 75 1.76 -25.29 6.40
CA TYR A 75 2.77 -25.67 5.41
C TYR A 75 3.94 -26.46 6.00
N GLN A 76 4.07 -26.59 7.32
CA GLN A 76 5.05 -27.49 7.93
C GLN A 76 4.81 -28.93 7.50
N GLU A 77 3.55 -29.36 7.47
CA GLU A 77 3.20 -30.71 7.02
C GLU A 77 3.58 -30.95 5.55
N PHE A 78 3.47 -29.94 4.70
CA PHE A 78 3.87 -30.04 3.28
C PHE A 78 5.37 -30.17 3.11
N LEU A 79 6.16 -29.58 4.02
CA LEU A 79 7.61 -29.71 4.03
C LEU A 79 8.05 -31.08 4.55
N ILE A 80 7.33 -31.64 5.52
CA ILE A 80 7.61 -32.96 6.11
C ILE A 80 7.21 -34.11 5.15
N LYS A 81 6.12 -33.94 4.39
CA LYS A 81 5.56 -34.99 3.50
C LYS A 81 6.22 -35.09 2.14
N ASN A 82 6.95 -34.08 1.69
CA ASN A 82 7.77 -34.24 0.50
C ASN A 82 9.05 -34.98 0.90
N ASP A 83 9.28 -36.18 0.38
CA ASP A 83 10.47 -37.03 0.56
C ASP A 83 11.79 -36.40 0.04
N PHE A 84 11.98 -35.09 0.16
CA PHE A 84 13.28 -34.48 -0.02
C PHE A 84 14.06 -34.67 1.29
N GLY A 85 14.72 -35.82 1.43
CA GLY A 85 15.74 -36.07 2.47
C GLY A 85 16.92 -35.07 2.47
N ASN A 86 16.80 -33.96 1.74
CA ASN A 86 17.52 -32.72 1.88
C ASN A 86 16.48 -31.58 1.77
N SER A 87 16.11 -30.98 2.90
CA SER A 87 15.15 -29.87 3.01
C SER A 87 15.70 -28.60 2.37
N LYS A 88 15.86 -28.61 1.03
CA LYS A 88 16.28 -27.45 0.26
C LYS A 88 15.04 -26.64 -0.10
N ILE A 89 15.00 -25.45 0.45
CA ILE A 89 14.05 -24.42 0.08
C ILE A 89 14.34 -24.03 -1.37
N ASP A 90 13.40 -24.32 -2.25
CA ASP A 90 13.52 -24.07 -3.68
C ASP A 90 12.32 -23.24 -4.16
N ASP A 91 12.49 -22.54 -5.28
CA ASP A 91 11.47 -21.69 -5.90
C ASP A 91 10.19 -22.48 -6.22
N LYS A 92 10.30 -23.79 -6.43
CA LYS A 92 9.15 -24.69 -6.63
C LYS A 92 8.19 -24.69 -5.44
N LEU A 93 8.69 -24.63 -4.22
CA LEU A 93 7.87 -24.56 -3.00
C LEU A 93 7.09 -23.25 -2.95
N VAL A 94 7.73 -22.14 -3.32
CA VAL A 94 7.07 -20.82 -3.43
C VAL A 94 5.90 -20.89 -4.41
N VAL A 95 6.09 -21.50 -5.59
CA VAL A 95 5.01 -21.65 -6.58
C VAL A 95 3.85 -22.48 -6.04
N VAL A 96 4.13 -23.56 -5.31
CA VAL A 96 3.09 -24.40 -4.69
C VAL A 96 2.28 -23.60 -3.67
N PHE A 97 2.95 -22.85 -2.79
CA PHE A 97 2.30 -22.03 -1.77
C PHE A 97 1.44 -20.93 -2.40
N ILE A 98 1.99 -20.21 -3.38
CA ILE A 98 1.23 -19.19 -4.10
C ILE A 98 0.00 -19.83 -4.74
N LYS A 99 0.13 -20.96 -5.44
CA LYS A 99 -1.02 -21.64 -6.06
C LYS A 99 -2.09 -22.04 -5.06
N ASP A 100 -1.72 -22.54 -3.87
CA ASP A 100 -2.71 -22.89 -2.84
C ASP A 100 -3.39 -21.66 -2.25
N ILE A 101 -2.64 -20.57 -2.00
CA ILE A 101 -3.20 -19.30 -1.54
C ILE A 101 -4.19 -18.75 -2.57
N LEU A 102 -3.81 -18.70 -3.85
CA LEU A 102 -4.67 -18.20 -4.94
C LEU A 102 -5.97 -18.99 -5.06
N LYS A 103 -5.93 -20.32 -4.89
CA LYS A 103 -7.13 -21.18 -4.91
C LYS A 103 -8.09 -20.90 -3.76
N ARG A 104 -7.60 -20.36 -2.64
CA ARG A 104 -8.35 -20.09 -1.41
C ARG A 104 -8.70 -18.62 -1.24
N MET A 105 -8.38 -17.78 -2.22
CA MET A 105 -8.81 -16.39 -2.22
C MET A 105 -10.34 -16.33 -2.24
N SER A 106 -10.90 -15.34 -1.53
CA SER A 106 -12.34 -15.11 -1.51
C SER A 106 -12.86 -14.49 -2.83
N VAL A 107 -11.95 -14.11 -3.73
CA VAL A 107 -12.26 -13.47 -5.02
C VAL A 107 -11.54 -14.18 -6.17
N SER A 108 -12.13 -14.12 -7.36
CA SER A 108 -11.60 -14.70 -8.60
C SER A 108 -11.28 -13.67 -9.69
N TYR A 109 -11.20 -12.39 -9.32
CA TYR A 109 -10.99 -11.25 -10.23
C TYR A 109 -9.90 -10.33 -9.68
N GLY A 110 -9.39 -9.43 -10.52
CA GLY A 110 -8.34 -8.48 -10.14
C GLY A 110 -6.94 -8.93 -10.56
N GLU A 111 -6.00 -8.02 -10.46
CA GLU A 111 -4.59 -8.27 -10.74
C GLU A 111 -3.88 -8.70 -9.47
N ILE A 112 -3.00 -9.69 -9.59
CA ILE A 112 -2.22 -10.21 -8.48
C ILE A 112 -0.75 -10.11 -8.82
N SER A 113 -0.01 -9.45 -7.93
CA SER A 113 1.44 -9.42 -7.96
C SER A 113 1.98 -10.08 -6.69
N PHE A 114 3.15 -10.68 -6.80
CA PHE A 114 3.81 -11.30 -5.66
C PHE A 114 5.30 -11.01 -5.66
N LYS A 115 5.86 -10.97 -4.46
CA LYS A 115 7.30 -10.96 -4.21
C LYS A 115 7.62 -12.07 -3.23
N SER A 116 8.62 -12.88 -3.55
CA SER A 116 9.14 -13.91 -2.66
C SER A 116 10.57 -13.60 -2.24
N GLU A 117 10.87 -13.88 -0.98
CA GLU A 117 12.21 -13.84 -0.43
C GLU A 117 12.46 -15.18 0.26
N ILE A 118 13.48 -15.90 -0.23
CA ILE A 118 13.91 -17.18 0.33
C ILE A 118 15.20 -16.94 1.12
N THR A 119 15.23 -17.46 2.34
CA THR A 119 16.43 -17.61 3.16
C THR A 119 16.52 -19.07 3.57
N ASP A 120 17.67 -19.53 4.06
CA ASP A 120 17.92 -20.93 4.47
C ASP A 120 16.88 -21.51 5.45
N THR A 121 16.20 -20.67 6.22
CA THR A 121 15.26 -21.08 7.27
C THR A 121 13.86 -20.49 7.12
N LYS A 122 13.62 -19.65 6.11
CA LYS A 122 12.33 -18.96 5.96
C LYS A 122 11.99 -18.66 4.51
N ILE A 123 10.71 -18.74 4.21
CA ILE A 123 10.12 -18.25 2.98
C ILE A 123 9.17 -17.11 3.35
N ILE A 124 9.41 -15.94 2.78
CA ILE A 124 8.51 -14.80 2.91
C ILE A 124 7.84 -14.58 1.57
N ILE A 125 6.51 -14.61 1.54
CA ILE A 125 5.71 -14.33 0.35
C ILE A 125 4.84 -13.12 0.64
N THR A 126 5.03 -12.05 -0.12
CA THR A 126 4.17 -10.87 -0.08
C THR A 126 3.30 -10.88 -1.33
N LEU A 127 1.99 -10.98 -1.13
CA LEU A 127 0.98 -10.93 -2.17
C LEU A 127 0.27 -9.59 -2.14
N GLN A 128 0.05 -9.03 -3.32
CA GLN A 128 -0.72 -7.82 -3.51
C GLN A 128 -1.83 -8.11 -4.51
N TRP A 129 -3.04 -7.75 -4.14
CA TRP A 129 -4.21 -7.84 -4.99
C TRP A 129 -4.73 -6.43 -5.26
N GLN A 130 -5.11 -6.15 -6.51
CA GLN A 130 -5.67 -4.87 -6.91
C GLN A 130 -6.85 -5.05 -7.87
N TYR A 131 -7.93 -4.33 -7.61
CA TYR A 131 -9.06 -4.22 -8.53
C TYR A 131 -9.72 -2.85 -8.41
N LYS A 132 -9.69 -2.08 -9.51
CA LYS A 132 -10.13 -0.67 -9.53
C LYS A 132 -9.37 0.13 -8.47
N GLU A 133 -10.09 0.73 -7.52
CA GLU A 133 -9.51 1.52 -6.42
C GLU A 133 -9.22 0.69 -5.16
N LYS A 134 -9.63 -0.59 -5.14
CA LYS A 134 -9.37 -1.49 -4.01
C LYS A 134 -8.01 -2.13 -4.17
N PHE A 135 -7.26 -2.17 -3.07
CA PHE A 135 -6.01 -2.92 -2.99
C PHE A 135 -5.91 -3.61 -1.63
N GLU A 136 -5.31 -4.79 -1.60
CA GLU A 136 -5.00 -5.51 -0.37
C GLU A 136 -3.58 -6.06 -0.50
N VAL A 137 -2.82 -6.03 0.60
CA VAL A 137 -1.47 -6.61 0.67
C VAL A 137 -1.42 -7.53 1.86
N LYS A 138 -0.93 -8.77 1.64
CA LYS A 138 -0.75 -9.74 2.72
C LYS A 138 0.63 -10.39 2.64
N LYS A 139 1.25 -10.48 3.81
CA LYS A 139 2.56 -11.10 3.98
C LYS A 139 2.40 -12.42 4.71
N TYR A 140 2.86 -13.49 4.09
CA TYR A 140 2.98 -14.81 4.68
C TYR A 140 4.44 -15.09 5.01
N THR A 141 4.70 -15.62 6.21
CA THR A 141 6.04 -15.98 6.65
C THR A 141 6.04 -17.44 7.06
N PHE A 142 6.68 -18.28 6.28
CA PHE A 142 6.82 -19.69 6.57
C PHE A 142 8.21 -19.94 7.11
N GLN A 143 8.31 -20.23 8.40
CA GLN A 143 9.58 -20.67 9.00
C GLN A 143 9.74 -22.15 8.73
N ILE A 144 10.90 -22.61 8.32
CA ILE A 144 11.18 -24.04 8.21
C ILE A 144 11.99 -24.42 9.42
N LYS A 145 11.39 -25.21 10.31
CA LYS A 145 12.12 -25.78 11.43
C LYS A 145 12.88 -26.98 10.88
N SER A 146 14.22 -26.95 10.96
CA SER A 146 14.99 -28.18 10.83
C SER A 146 14.52 -29.13 11.93
N ILE A 147 14.05 -30.29 11.52
CA ILE A 147 13.82 -31.42 12.44
C ILE A 147 15.16 -32.09 12.70
#